data_AF-A0A6A4X5L4-F1
#
_entry.id   AF-A0A6A4X5L4-F1
#
_cell.length_a   1.000
_cell.length_b   1.000
_cell.length_c   1.000
_cell.angle_alpha   90.00
_cell.angle_beta   90.00
_cell.angle_gamma   90.00
#
_symmetry.space_group_name_H-M   'P 1'
#
loop_
_entity.id
_entity.type
_entity.pdbx_description
1 polymer ?
#
loop_
_entity_poly.entity_id
_entity_poly.type
_entity_poly.pdbx_seq_one_letter_code
_entity_poly.pdbx_strand_id
1 'polypeptide(L)'
;MQGGYEALKTVYGQSLSKRYEREIRALFAEARGRVGAFRKDSMDSPSGSTATLSRMSGQLRQLQAKPTAAQQGAVLLGMDRDAWTNLDSSDRLKFDDVLEQLLKGLEPSCLEEQNFCVSFFRLGVDMSQSQNSSQLDSLSEGGIGRQDEVRSLMKELFGALETELNSFLAQHERIDSFCVMHILVRLSEHVSSTQDSGSFLHQTLAAALVASKQNLDRLMRAQIDSVHACPPPKRSKCGVLPFVSNFQELAAIAESVFRESSRRADLDRWYGRLIRAVIDQVSVTGQQHQKTPLEVVQMENFHHLHALLMRLKLAGLESEKREVKQKYNEALKAYVTRYFGQPLIKLNQFFGGVQSKVAQGVREAEMGYQHAFSKQELRKVIKEYPGKEVKKGLDTLYKKVEKHLCEEENLLQVVWRAMQEEFIMQYKSIEEMIQRCYPGAMITLEFTIDDLLRFFSEIARSH
;
A
#
# COMPACT_ATOMS: atom_id res chain seq x y z
N MET A 1 38.86 35.28 -40.05
CA MET A 1 37.41 34.96 -40.01
C MET A 1 37.05 34.01 -38.86
N GLN A 2 37.78 32.90 -38.67
CA GLN A 2 37.54 31.94 -37.56
C GLN A 2 37.64 32.54 -36.14
N GLY A 3 38.66 33.39 -35.87
CA GLY A 3 38.82 34.02 -34.55
C GLY A 3 37.76 35.07 -34.18
N GLY A 4 37.13 35.72 -35.17
CA GLY A 4 36.02 36.66 -34.91
C GLY A 4 34.69 35.96 -34.64
N TYR A 5 34.50 34.78 -35.23
CA TYR A 5 33.33 33.93 -35.02
C TYR A 5 33.31 33.31 -33.61
N GLU A 6 34.44 32.76 -33.16
CA GLU A 6 34.59 32.26 -31.78
C GLU A 6 34.48 33.38 -30.73
N ALA A 7 35.03 34.57 -31.02
CA ALA A 7 34.87 35.73 -30.16
C ALA A 7 33.41 36.18 -30.05
N LEU A 8 32.65 36.16 -31.16
CA LEU A 8 31.22 36.50 -31.16
C LEU A 8 30.39 35.48 -30.37
N LYS A 9 30.66 34.18 -30.55
CA LYS A 9 30.03 33.09 -29.78
C LYS A 9 30.30 33.24 -28.28
N THR A 10 31.53 33.58 -27.90
CA THR A 10 31.94 33.82 -26.51
C THR A 10 31.24 35.04 -25.91
N VAL A 11 31.19 36.16 -26.64
CA VAL A 11 30.53 37.39 -26.17
C VAL A 11 29.01 37.21 -26.08
N TYR A 12 28.40 36.50 -27.04
CA TYR A 12 26.99 36.12 -27.04
C TYR A 12 26.66 35.28 -25.80
N GLY A 13 27.39 34.20 -25.60
CA GLY A 13 27.26 33.32 -24.43
C GLY A 13 27.37 34.09 -23.11
N GLN A 14 28.42 34.89 -22.93
CA GLN A 14 28.66 35.60 -21.67
C GLN A 14 27.63 36.71 -21.37
N SER A 15 27.11 37.39 -22.40
CA SER A 15 26.16 38.49 -22.21
C SER A 15 24.74 37.99 -21.96
N LEU A 16 24.28 36.99 -22.71
CA LEU A 16 22.94 36.43 -22.57
C LEU A 16 22.83 35.40 -21.46
N SER A 17 23.88 34.64 -21.15
CA SER A 17 23.88 33.72 -20.00
C SER A 17 23.52 34.42 -18.70
N LYS A 18 24.07 35.63 -18.44
CA LYS A 18 23.72 36.44 -17.25
C LYS A 18 22.25 36.86 -17.23
N ARG A 19 21.66 37.10 -18.39
CA ARG A 19 20.25 37.47 -18.52
C ARG A 19 19.36 36.26 -18.29
N TYR A 20 19.63 35.15 -18.98
CA TYR A 20 18.89 33.89 -18.82
C TYR A 20 19.01 33.35 -17.39
N GLU A 21 20.19 33.41 -16.76
CA GLU A 21 20.36 33.05 -15.35
C GLU A 21 19.44 33.86 -14.43
N ARG A 22 19.31 35.17 -14.65
CA ARG A 22 18.41 36.03 -13.86
C ARG A 22 16.94 35.70 -14.10
N GLU A 23 16.55 35.51 -15.36
CA GLU A 23 15.17 35.20 -15.74
C GLU A 23 14.73 33.83 -15.21
N ILE A 24 15.58 32.81 -15.35
CA ILE A 24 15.34 31.45 -14.80
C ILE A 24 15.20 31.53 -13.28
N ARG A 25 16.14 32.17 -12.58
CA ARG A 25 16.05 32.31 -11.12
C ARG A 25 14.80 33.04 -10.67
N ALA A 26 14.38 34.10 -11.39
CA ALA A 26 13.15 34.82 -11.09
C ALA A 26 11.91 33.94 -11.27
N LEU A 27 11.85 33.18 -12.37
CA LEU A 27 10.76 32.24 -12.66
C LEU A 27 10.65 31.13 -11.60
N PHE A 28 11.78 30.54 -11.19
CA PHE A 28 11.79 29.56 -10.10
C PHE A 28 11.47 30.20 -8.73
N ALA A 29 11.91 31.42 -8.47
CA ALA A 29 11.56 32.14 -7.24
C ALA A 29 10.06 32.46 -7.18
N GLU A 30 9.45 32.84 -8.30
CA GLU A 30 8.01 33.05 -8.41
C GLU A 30 7.24 31.75 -8.17
N ALA A 31 7.66 30.65 -8.79
CA ALA A 31 7.07 29.33 -8.57
C ALA A 31 7.14 28.91 -7.09
N ARG A 32 8.30 29.11 -6.43
CA ARG A 32 8.45 28.90 -4.97
C ARG A 32 7.51 29.81 -4.18
N GLY A 33 7.37 31.07 -4.58
CA GLY A 33 6.48 32.04 -3.95
C GLY A 33 5.01 31.65 -4.05
N ARG A 34 4.56 31.19 -5.22
CA ARG A 34 3.17 30.72 -5.44
C ARG A 34 2.85 29.52 -4.55
N VAL A 35 3.72 28.50 -4.53
CA VAL A 35 3.52 27.32 -3.65
C VAL A 35 3.59 27.70 -2.16
N GLY A 36 4.50 28.62 -1.79
CA GLY A 36 4.62 29.12 -0.43
C GLY A 36 3.43 29.95 0.05
N ALA A 37 2.84 30.78 -0.83
CA ALA A 37 1.67 31.60 -0.52
C ALA A 37 0.45 30.73 -0.18
N PHE A 38 0.21 29.65 -0.94
CA PHE A 38 -0.90 28.73 -0.68
C PHE A 38 -0.84 28.06 0.69
N ARG A 39 0.36 27.80 1.21
CA ARG A 39 0.54 27.21 2.55
C ARG A 39 0.24 28.19 3.66
N LYS A 40 0.52 29.48 3.45
CA LYS A 40 0.21 30.53 4.42
C LYS A 40 -1.31 30.71 4.56
N ASP A 41 -2.04 30.67 3.44
CA ASP A 41 -3.51 30.74 3.43
C ASP A 41 -4.19 29.49 4.02
N SER A 42 -3.60 28.30 3.83
CA SER A 42 -4.08 27.05 4.43
C SER A 42 -3.97 27.05 5.96
N MET A 43 -2.91 27.66 6.50
CA MET A 43 -2.65 27.71 7.95
C MET A 43 -3.51 28.75 8.69
N ASP A 44 -4.06 29.74 7.99
CA ASP A 44 -4.94 30.79 8.55
C ASP A 44 -6.46 30.49 8.41
N SER A 45 -6.84 29.33 7.86
CA SER A 45 -8.26 28.94 7.73
C SER A 45 -8.76 28.17 8.96
N PRO A 46 -9.75 28.67 9.74
CA PRO A 46 -10.25 27.98 10.92
C PRO A 46 -11.23 26.87 10.52
N SER A 47 -10.76 25.62 10.47
CA SER A 47 -11.64 24.47 10.30
C SER A 47 -12.33 24.15 11.63
N GLY A 48 -13.64 24.39 11.68
CA GLY A 48 -14.47 24.16 12.84
C GLY A 48 -14.80 22.69 13.05
N SER A 49 -14.44 22.14 14.21
CA SER A 49 -15.38 21.53 15.19
C SER A 49 -14.66 20.59 16.16
N THR A 50 -14.89 20.86 17.45
CA THR A 50 -14.77 19.97 18.62
C THR A 50 -13.40 19.35 18.94
N ALA A 51 -12.51 20.18 19.51
CA ALA A 51 -11.43 19.72 20.37
C ALA A 51 -11.61 20.29 21.79
N THR A 52 -12.48 19.68 22.58
CA THR A 52 -12.41 19.80 24.05
C THR A 52 -11.86 18.51 24.63
N LEU A 53 -10.83 18.67 25.46
CA LEU A 53 -10.14 17.66 26.29
C LEU A 53 -9.03 16.86 25.60
N SER A 54 -7.83 17.46 25.57
CA SER A 54 -6.56 16.73 25.81
C SER A 54 -5.42 17.72 26.10
N ARG A 55 -5.60 18.57 27.12
CA ARG A 55 -4.48 19.16 27.87
C ARG A 55 -4.41 18.41 29.19
N MET A 56 -3.60 17.35 29.24
CA MET A 56 -2.96 16.77 30.45
C MET A 56 -2.46 15.36 30.11
N SER A 57 -1.26 15.29 29.52
CA SER A 57 -0.35 14.12 29.60
C SER A 57 1.01 14.51 29.02
N GLY A 58 1.58 15.61 29.53
CA GLY A 58 2.98 15.91 29.35
C GLY A 58 3.74 15.24 30.48
N GLN A 59 4.41 14.11 30.19
CA GLN A 59 5.52 13.47 30.91
C GLN A 59 5.38 11.94 30.86
N LEU A 60 5.81 11.31 29.74
CA LEU A 60 6.50 9.99 29.72
C LEU A 60 6.74 9.48 28.28
N ARG A 61 7.45 10.24 27.44
CA ARG A 61 7.94 9.73 26.15
C ARG A 61 9.31 10.31 25.79
N GLN A 62 10.28 10.14 26.67
CA GLN A 62 11.69 10.13 26.30
C GLN A 62 12.11 8.66 26.27
N LEU A 63 12.32 8.13 25.06
CA LEU A 63 13.05 6.92 24.64
C LEU A 63 12.43 6.39 23.33
N GLN A 64 12.32 7.27 22.33
CA GLN A 64 12.23 6.86 20.93
C GLN A 64 13.33 7.59 20.18
N ALA A 65 14.07 6.84 19.36
CA ALA A 65 15.21 7.31 18.60
C ALA A 65 14.85 8.59 17.82
N LYS A 66 15.74 9.58 17.85
CA LYS A 66 15.61 10.78 17.02
C LYS A 66 15.45 10.37 15.55
N PRO A 67 14.44 10.85 14.82
CA PRO A 67 14.38 10.64 13.38
C PRO A 67 15.61 11.28 12.73
N THR A 68 16.22 10.59 11.78
CA THR A 68 17.29 11.12 10.95
C THR A 68 16.77 12.32 10.13
N ALA A 69 17.64 13.25 9.73
CA ALA A 69 17.23 14.43 8.95
C ALA A 69 16.50 14.11 7.62
N ALA A 70 16.57 12.86 7.15
CA ALA A 70 15.83 12.34 5.99
C ALA A 70 14.36 11.92 6.29
N GLN A 71 13.94 11.88 7.57
CA GLN A 71 12.58 11.54 8.01
C GLN A 71 11.71 12.76 8.35
N GLN A 72 12.25 13.97 8.24
CA GLN A 72 11.47 15.20 8.38
C GLN A 72 10.59 15.34 7.12
N GLY A 73 9.28 15.12 7.25
CA GLY A 73 8.28 15.28 6.17
C GLY A 73 7.82 13.99 5.48
N ALA A 74 8.46 12.84 5.75
CA ALA A 74 8.11 11.58 5.11
C ALA A 74 6.93 10.90 5.82
N VAL A 75 5.80 10.83 5.12
CA VAL A 75 4.58 10.17 5.61
C VAL A 75 4.71 8.66 5.36
N LEU A 76 5.10 7.90 6.40
CA LEU A 76 5.35 6.46 6.30
C LEU A 76 4.19 5.62 6.83
N LEU A 77 3.90 4.51 6.15
CA LEU A 77 2.80 3.60 6.48
C LEU A 77 2.90 3.02 7.90
N GLY A 78 4.11 2.67 8.34
CA GLY A 78 4.33 2.09 9.68
C GLY A 78 4.19 3.06 10.85
N MET A 79 3.95 4.35 10.60
CA MET A 79 3.79 5.36 11.66
C MET A 79 2.32 5.47 12.10
N ASP A 80 2.12 5.88 13.36
CA ASP A 80 0.79 6.30 13.81
C ASP A 80 0.31 7.48 12.95
N ARG A 81 -0.98 7.47 12.58
CA ARG A 81 -1.56 8.48 11.69
C ARG A 81 -1.47 9.90 12.25
N ASP A 82 -1.47 10.05 13.57
CA ASP A 82 -1.30 11.35 14.24
C ASP A 82 0.08 11.98 14.01
N ALA A 83 1.07 11.20 13.56
CA ALA A 83 2.40 11.67 13.22
C ALA A 83 2.54 12.08 11.73
N TRP A 84 1.48 11.93 10.93
CA TRP A 84 1.47 12.35 9.53
C TRP A 84 1.34 13.88 9.43
N THR A 85 1.96 14.48 8.42
CA THR A 85 1.86 15.91 8.18
C THR A 85 0.45 16.26 7.68
N ASN A 86 -0.11 17.39 8.13
CA ASN A 86 -1.45 17.88 7.74
C ASN A 86 -1.49 18.46 6.30
N LEU A 87 -0.68 17.95 5.37
CA LEU A 87 -0.70 18.44 3.99
C LEU A 87 -1.83 17.75 3.22
N ASP A 88 -2.83 18.55 2.88
CA ASP A 88 -4.03 18.10 2.18
C ASP A 88 -3.76 17.83 0.69
N SER A 89 -4.60 16.97 0.10
CA SER A 89 -4.58 16.67 -1.35
C SER A 89 -4.67 17.92 -2.23
N SER A 90 -5.34 18.98 -1.77
CA SER A 90 -5.45 20.28 -2.44
C SER A 90 -4.09 20.94 -2.65
N ASP A 91 -3.19 20.88 -1.66
CA ASP A 91 -1.88 21.53 -1.77
C ASP A 91 -0.95 20.78 -2.74
N ARG A 92 -1.13 19.46 -2.89
CA ARG A 92 -0.44 18.66 -3.91
C ARG A 92 -0.91 18.99 -5.31
N LEU A 93 -2.22 19.18 -5.51
CA LEU A 93 -2.79 19.60 -6.80
C LEU A 93 -2.30 21.00 -7.20
N LYS A 94 -2.28 21.96 -6.26
CA LYS A 94 -1.72 23.29 -6.54
C LYS A 94 -0.24 23.23 -6.91
N PHE A 95 0.54 22.37 -6.24
CA PHE A 95 1.94 22.15 -6.62
C PHE A 95 2.05 21.58 -8.04
N ASP A 96 1.21 20.60 -8.39
CA ASP A 96 1.16 20.00 -9.72
C ASP A 96 0.85 21.05 -10.81
N ASP A 97 -0.11 21.94 -10.57
CA ASP A 97 -0.44 23.05 -11.46
C ASP A 97 0.72 24.03 -11.64
N VAL A 98 1.43 24.37 -10.55
CA VAL A 98 2.61 25.25 -10.62
C VAL A 98 3.75 24.58 -11.38
N LEU A 99 3.98 23.29 -11.16
CA LEU A 99 5.00 22.52 -11.88
C LEU A 99 4.67 22.47 -13.38
N GLU A 100 3.42 22.23 -13.74
CA GLU A 100 2.97 22.22 -15.13
C GLU A 100 3.18 23.58 -15.82
N GLN A 101 2.81 24.67 -15.16
CA GLN A 101 3.03 26.04 -15.68
C GLN A 101 4.51 26.35 -15.84
N LEU A 102 5.33 25.92 -14.88
CA LEU A 102 6.78 26.09 -14.90
C LEU A 102 7.39 25.36 -16.11
N LEU A 103 7.04 24.09 -16.33
CA LEU A 103 7.57 23.29 -17.43
C LEU A 103 7.14 23.85 -18.81
N LYS A 104 5.85 24.22 -18.95
CA LYS A 104 5.34 24.89 -20.16
C LYS A 104 6.01 26.23 -20.45
N GLY A 105 6.38 26.99 -19.42
CA GLY A 105 7.07 28.28 -19.59
C GLY A 105 8.53 28.12 -20.05
N LEU A 106 9.19 27.02 -19.67
CA LEU A 106 10.58 26.73 -20.03
C LEU A 106 10.73 26.25 -21.48
N GLU A 107 9.74 25.51 -21.98
CA GLU A 107 9.77 24.89 -23.31
C GLU A 107 10.02 25.86 -24.48
N PRO A 108 9.21 26.91 -24.71
CA PRO A 108 9.39 27.81 -25.85
C PRO A 108 10.73 28.55 -25.77
N SER A 109 11.10 29.03 -24.58
CA SER A 109 12.34 29.79 -24.37
C SER A 109 13.58 28.97 -24.71
N CYS A 110 13.63 27.69 -24.31
CA CYS A 110 14.78 26.84 -24.59
C CYS A 110 14.80 26.37 -26.05
N LEU A 111 13.65 26.05 -26.64
CA LEU A 111 13.58 25.55 -28.02
C LEU A 111 13.82 26.67 -29.05
N GLU A 112 13.27 27.86 -28.85
CA GLU A 112 13.52 29.01 -29.73
C GLU A 112 15.00 29.41 -29.70
N GLU A 113 15.62 29.46 -28.53
CA GLU A 113 17.04 29.79 -28.39
C GLU A 113 17.93 28.70 -28.99
N GLN A 114 17.57 27.42 -28.84
CA GLN A 114 18.28 26.32 -29.48
C GLN A 114 18.16 26.41 -31.02
N ASN A 115 16.97 26.66 -31.55
CA ASN A 115 16.74 26.83 -32.99
C ASN A 115 17.47 28.05 -33.54
N PHE A 116 17.53 29.14 -32.77
CA PHE A 116 18.34 30.31 -33.08
C PHE A 116 19.83 29.95 -33.12
N CYS A 117 20.35 29.24 -32.11
CA CYS A 117 21.74 28.82 -32.08
C CYS A 117 22.09 27.94 -33.30
N VAL A 118 21.21 26.99 -33.65
CA VAL A 118 21.37 26.14 -34.84
C VAL A 118 21.36 26.98 -36.13
N SER A 119 20.42 27.93 -36.26
CA SER A 119 20.23 28.71 -37.49
C SER A 119 21.26 29.83 -37.67
N PHE A 120 21.55 30.59 -36.62
CA PHE A 120 22.40 31.79 -36.65
C PHE A 120 23.89 31.44 -36.70
N PHE A 121 24.33 30.50 -35.87
CA PHE A 121 25.70 29.99 -35.90
C PHE A 121 25.87 28.91 -36.99
N ARG A 122 24.82 28.57 -37.73
CA ARG A 122 24.82 27.47 -38.71
C ARG A 122 25.42 26.20 -38.13
N LEU A 123 25.23 25.99 -36.83
CA LEU A 123 25.62 24.78 -36.11
C LEU A 123 24.68 23.67 -36.59
N GLY A 124 24.96 23.14 -37.79
CA GLY A 124 24.09 22.19 -38.50
C GLY A 124 23.90 22.43 -40.00
N VAL A 125 24.40 23.53 -40.61
CA VAL A 125 24.28 23.76 -42.07
C VAL A 125 25.67 23.86 -42.71
N ASP A 126 25.95 22.95 -43.64
CA ASP A 126 27.17 22.94 -44.45
C ASP A 126 27.33 24.26 -45.22
N MET A 127 28.44 24.96 -44.96
CA MET A 127 28.94 26.01 -45.84
C MET A 127 29.85 25.48 -46.96
N SER A 128 29.93 24.16 -47.12
CA SER A 128 30.79 23.50 -48.12
C SER A 128 30.05 22.91 -49.32
N GLN A 129 28.80 23.34 -49.61
CA GLN A 129 28.12 23.01 -50.87
C GLN A 129 27.73 24.24 -51.68
N SER A 130 28.64 25.22 -51.77
CA SER A 130 28.69 26.11 -52.93
C SER A 130 29.93 25.82 -53.74
N GLN A 131 30.09 24.56 -54.16
CA GLN A 131 30.53 24.15 -55.51
C GLN A 131 30.74 22.63 -55.52
N ASN A 132 30.15 21.99 -56.52
CA ASN A 132 30.35 20.61 -56.97
C ASN A 132 29.44 19.54 -56.36
N SER A 133 28.59 19.07 -57.26
CA SER A 133 27.87 17.80 -57.27
C SER A 133 28.75 16.59 -56.96
N SER A 134 28.08 15.52 -56.50
CA SER A 134 28.50 14.12 -56.38
C SER A 134 29.41 13.75 -55.20
N GLN A 135 28.81 13.22 -54.12
CA GLN A 135 28.87 11.79 -53.77
C GLN A 135 28.13 11.53 -52.43
N LEU A 136 27.20 10.58 -52.46
CA LEU A 136 26.64 9.92 -51.28
C LEU A 136 27.76 9.09 -50.60
N ASP A 137 27.98 9.34 -49.30
CA ASP A 137 28.34 8.40 -48.23
C ASP A 137 29.27 9.06 -47.20
N SER A 138 28.67 9.70 -46.18
CA SER A 138 29.29 9.94 -44.86
C SER A 138 28.26 10.50 -43.87
N LEU A 139 27.17 9.76 -43.64
CA LEU A 139 26.16 10.09 -42.65
C LEU A 139 26.28 9.16 -41.43
N SER A 140 27.07 9.53 -40.42
CA SER A 140 26.74 9.22 -39.01
C SER A 140 27.62 9.89 -37.95
N GLU A 141 28.89 10.22 -38.21
CA GLU A 141 29.78 10.76 -37.15
C GLU A 141 29.78 12.31 -37.05
N GLY A 142 29.52 13.03 -38.13
CA GLY A 142 29.50 14.51 -38.13
C GLY A 142 28.28 15.16 -37.50
N GLY A 143 27.17 14.42 -37.33
CA GLY A 143 25.93 14.93 -36.73
C GLY A 143 25.95 14.91 -35.20
N ILE A 144 26.66 13.95 -34.59
CA ILE A 144 26.73 13.75 -33.14
C ILE A 144 27.61 14.84 -32.50
N GLY A 145 28.83 15.05 -33.01
CA GLY A 145 29.74 16.07 -32.48
C GLY A 145 29.22 17.52 -32.63
N ARG A 146 28.37 17.79 -33.62
CA ARG A 146 27.81 19.14 -33.88
C ARG A 146 26.56 19.44 -33.05
N GLN A 147 25.75 18.43 -32.70
CA GLN A 147 24.73 18.58 -31.66
C GLN A 147 25.36 18.82 -30.29
N ASP A 148 26.53 18.22 -30.01
CA ASP A 148 27.25 18.44 -28.76
C ASP A 148 27.77 19.88 -28.62
N GLU A 149 28.15 20.54 -29.71
CA GLU A 149 28.53 21.96 -29.71
C GLU A 149 27.34 22.89 -29.40
N VAL A 150 26.17 22.61 -29.97
CA VAL A 150 24.92 23.34 -29.65
C VAL A 150 24.54 23.11 -28.19
N ARG A 151 24.64 21.87 -27.71
CA ARG A 151 24.37 21.54 -26.30
C ARG A 151 25.33 22.23 -25.35
N SER A 152 26.62 22.30 -25.68
CA SER A 152 27.60 23.01 -24.87
C SER A 152 27.25 24.50 -24.76
N LEU A 153 26.90 25.13 -25.89
CA LEU A 153 26.47 26.53 -25.91
C LEU A 153 25.16 26.73 -25.11
N MET A 154 24.17 25.85 -25.29
CA MET A 154 22.91 25.90 -24.54
C MET A 154 23.14 25.69 -23.03
N LYS A 155 24.09 24.84 -22.64
CA LYS A 155 24.49 24.64 -21.25
C LYS A 155 25.19 25.87 -20.66
N GLU A 156 25.95 26.61 -21.45
CA GLU A 156 26.53 27.90 -21.02
C GLU A 156 25.45 28.98 -20.88
N LEU A 157 24.48 29.04 -21.80
CA LEU A 157 23.38 30.01 -21.78
C LEU A 157 22.38 29.73 -20.64
N PHE A 158 21.97 28.48 -20.47
CA PHE A 158 20.98 28.03 -19.49
C PHE A 158 21.61 27.26 -18.32
N GLY A 159 22.87 27.54 -17.96
CA GLY A 159 23.61 26.76 -16.96
C GLY A 159 22.95 26.69 -15.57
N ALA A 160 22.10 27.67 -15.23
CA ALA A 160 21.34 27.67 -13.99
C ALA A 160 20.08 26.77 -14.03
N LEU A 161 19.57 26.39 -15.20
CA LEU A 161 18.30 25.68 -15.36
C LEU A 161 18.28 24.36 -14.62
N GLU A 162 19.25 23.49 -14.89
CA GLU A 162 19.35 22.17 -14.28
C GLU A 162 19.45 22.27 -12.74
N THR A 163 20.25 23.22 -12.25
CA THR A 163 20.47 23.42 -10.81
C THR A 163 19.20 23.93 -10.12
N GLU A 164 18.53 24.93 -10.69
CA GLU A 164 17.30 25.51 -10.11
C GLU A 164 16.13 24.52 -10.19
N LEU A 165 16.00 23.76 -11.29
CA LEU A 165 15.00 22.70 -11.42
C LEU A 165 15.18 21.64 -10.34
N ASN A 166 16.37 21.06 -10.23
CA ASN A 166 16.64 20.03 -9.23
C ASN A 166 16.47 20.57 -7.79
N SER A 167 16.87 21.82 -7.54
CA SER A 167 16.69 22.47 -6.24
C SER A 167 15.20 22.67 -5.90
N PHE A 168 14.40 23.12 -6.87
CA PHE A 168 12.95 23.28 -6.72
C PHE A 168 12.25 21.96 -6.42
N LEU A 169 12.54 20.91 -7.20
CA LEU A 169 11.96 19.58 -7.01
C LEU A 169 12.35 18.98 -5.64
N ALA A 170 13.64 19.03 -5.29
CA ALA A 170 14.14 18.49 -4.02
C ALA A 170 13.58 19.22 -2.80
N GLN A 171 13.35 20.54 -2.90
CA GLN A 171 12.73 21.30 -1.83
C GLN A 171 11.30 20.82 -1.54
N HIS A 172 10.50 20.56 -2.58
CA HIS A 172 9.12 20.12 -2.40
C HIS A 172 9.02 18.68 -1.92
N GLU A 173 9.90 17.79 -2.40
CA GLU A 173 10.00 16.41 -1.91
C GLU A 173 10.35 16.34 -0.42
N ARG A 174 11.19 17.24 0.10
CA ARG A 174 11.51 17.32 1.53
C ARG A 174 10.32 17.71 2.39
N ILE A 175 9.35 18.42 1.82
CA ILE A 175 8.20 18.91 2.59
C ILE A 175 7.05 17.92 2.52
N ASP A 176 6.81 17.35 1.33
CA ASP A 176 5.89 16.24 1.15
C ASP A 176 6.52 15.20 0.21
N SER A 177 6.83 14.04 0.79
CA SER A 177 7.41 12.94 0.03
C SER A 177 6.52 12.45 -1.11
N PHE A 178 5.19 12.61 -1.02
CA PHE A 178 4.27 12.16 -2.06
C PHE A 178 4.30 13.04 -3.31
N CYS A 179 4.83 14.27 -3.24
CA CYS A 179 5.02 15.12 -4.42
C CYS A 179 5.87 14.44 -5.50
N VAL A 180 6.75 13.50 -5.14
CA VAL A 180 7.57 12.74 -6.11
C VAL A 180 6.73 12.01 -7.15
N MET A 181 5.50 11.60 -6.81
CA MET A 181 4.57 10.96 -7.74
C MET A 181 4.12 11.92 -8.85
N HIS A 182 3.70 13.13 -8.46
CA HIS A 182 3.32 14.20 -9.38
C HIS A 182 4.50 14.60 -10.27
N ILE A 183 5.67 14.81 -9.66
CA ILE A 183 6.90 15.16 -10.38
C ILE A 183 7.23 14.12 -11.45
N LEU A 184 7.19 12.83 -11.10
CA LEU A 184 7.51 11.74 -12.03
C LEU A 184 6.56 11.72 -13.23
N VAL A 185 5.25 11.81 -12.99
CA VAL A 185 4.26 11.74 -14.08
C VAL A 185 4.36 12.97 -14.98
N ARG A 186 4.43 14.18 -14.41
CA ARG A 186 4.57 15.43 -15.18
C ARG A 186 5.82 15.46 -16.01
N LEU A 187 6.99 15.18 -15.43
CA LEU A 187 8.23 15.11 -16.21
C LEU A 187 8.15 14.04 -17.30
N SER A 188 7.48 12.92 -17.06
CA SER A 188 7.34 11.86 -18.07
C SER A 188 6.47 12.29 -19.24
N GLU A 189 5.41 13.06 -19.00
CA GLU A 189 4.54 13.63 -20.04
C GLU A 189 5.33 14.61 -20.91
N HIS A 190 6.04 15.57 -20.30
CA HIS A 190 6.84 16.59 -21.00
C HIS A 190 8.02 16.00 -21.80
N VAL A 191 8.70 15.00 -21.24
CA VAL A 191 9.77 14.28 -21.97
C VAL A 191 9.20 13.53 -23.18
N SER A 192 7.97 13.02 -23.07
CA SER A 192 7.31 12.29 -24.17
C SER A 192 6.73 13.22 -25.24
N SER A 193 6.31 14.44 -24.87
CA SER A 193 5.77 15.42 -25.83
C SER A 193 6.84 16.15 -26.62
N THR A 194 8.05 16.27 -26.07
CA THR A 194 9.18 16.95 -26.74
C THR A 194 9.65 16.13 -27.95
N GLN A 195 9.41 16.62 -29.17
CA GLN A 195 9.67 15.88 -30.42
C GLN A 195 11.17 15.73 -30.75
N ASP A 196 12.02 16.65 -30.31
CA ASP A 196 13.48 16.59 -30.53
C ASP A 196 14.18 15.95 -29.33
N SER A 197 14.30 14.62 -29.35
CA SER A 197 15.00 13.83 -28.32
C SER A 197 16.49 14.19 -28.18
N GLY A 198 17.06 14.93 -29.16
CA GLY A 198 18.42 15.44 -29.12
C GLY A 198 18.57 16.81 -28.45
N SER A 199 17.47 17.51 -28.16
CA SER A 199 17.47 18.87 -27.62
C SER A 199 18.04 18.97 -26.21
N PHE A 200 18.61 20.13 -25.89
CA PHE A 200 19.13 20.43 -24.55
C PHE A 200 18.04 20.27 -23.48
N LEU A 201 16.86 20.84 -23.72
CA LEU A 201 15.74 20.76 -22.78
C LEU A 201 15.28 19.30 -22.58
N HIS A 202 15.13 18.52 -23.64
CA HIS A 202 14.76 17.11 -23.52
C HIS A 202 15.75 16.36 -22.63
N GLN A 203 17.06 16.57 -22.82
CA GLN A 203 18.08 15.91 -21.99
C GLN A 203 18.05 16.37 -20.53
N THR A 204 17.85 17.66 -20.26
CA THR A 204 17.71 18.18 -18.90
C THR A 204 16.48 17.60 -18.20
N LEU A 205 15.33 17.58 -18.87
CA LEU A 205 14.09 17.00 -18.34
C LEU A 205 14.21 15.48 -18.18
N ALA A 206 14.86 14.78 -19.11
CA ALA A 206 15.12 13.35 -19.02
C ALA A 206 16.04 13.00 -17.83
N ALA A 207 17.08 13.80 -17.57
CA ALA A 207 17.93 13.65 -16.39
C ALA A 207 17.13 13.85 -15.08
N ALA A 208 16.31 14.91 -15.01
CA ALA A 208 15.42 15.16 -13.86
C ALA A 208 14.38 14.05 -13.69
N LEU A 209 13.86 13.49 -14.78
CA LEU A 209 12.93 12.36 -14.78
C LEU A 209 13.58 11.09 -14.20
N VAL A 210 14.82 10.78 -14.59
CA VAL A 210 15.58 9.66 -14.04
C VAL A 210 15.81 9.84 -12.54
N ALA A 211 16.19 11.04 -12.10
CA ALA A 211 16.37 11.34 -10.68
C ALA A 211 15.04 11.19 -9.90
N SER A 212 13.93 11.68 -10.46
CA SER A 212 12.59 11.57 -9.86
C SER A 212 12.13 10.12 -9.73
N LYS A 213 12.44 9.27 -10.72
CA LYS A 213 12.20 7.83 -10.64
C LYS A 213 12.99 7.18 -9.51
N GLN A 214 14.27 7.50 -9.37
CA GLN A 214 15.10 6.98 -8.28
C GLN A 214 14.57 7.42 -6.91
N ASN A 215 14.04 8.64 -6.81
CA ASN A 215 13.42 9.14 -5.59
C ASN A 215 12.09 8.44 -5.28
N LEU A 216 11.23 8.18 -6.27
CA LEU A 216 10.03 7.35 -6.07
C LEU A 216 10.41 5.94 -5.59
N ASP A 217 11.41 5.32 -6.22
CA ASP A 217 11.89 4.01 -5.80
C ASP A 217 12.45 4.04 -4.36
N ARG A 218 13.10 5.14 -3.95
CA ARG A 218 13.57 5.33 -2.57
C ARG A 218 12.38 5.45 -1.60
N LEU A 219 11.36 6.25 -1.96
CA LEU A 219 10.14 6.39 -1.18
C LEU A 219 9.44 5.04 -0.99
N MET A 220 9.21 4.30 -2.07
CA MET A 220 8.48 3.03 -1.99
C MET A 220 9.26 1.96 -1.21
N ARG A 221 10.61 1.96 -1.26
CA ARG A 221 11.43 1.13 -0.36
C ARG A 221 11.26 1.57 1.09
N ALA A 222 11.34 2.86 1.38
CA ALA A 222 11.15 3.39 2.73
C ALA A 222 9.76 3.06 3.29
N GLN A 223 8.72 3.04 2.45
CA GLN A 223 7.39 2.57 2.84
C GLN A 223 7.42 1.11 3.29
N ILE A 224 7.99 0.21 2.47
CA ILE A 224 8.14 -1.22 2.79
C ILE A 224 8.97 -1.42 4.07
N ASP A 225 10.10 -0.72 4.20
CA ASP A 225 10.96 -0.81 5.37
C ASP A 225 10.22 -0.33 6.63
N SER A 226 9.38 0.71 6.52
CA SER A 226 8.54 1.18 7.62
C SER A 226 7.49 0.17 8.06
N VAL A 227 6.93 -0.60 7.11
CA VAL A 227 6.01 -1.70 7.41
C VAL A 227 6.75 -2.75 8.25
N HIS A 228 7.92 -3.21 7.78
CA HIS A 228 8.70 -4.21 8.50
C HIS A 228 9.22 -3.76 9.87
N ALA A 229 9.54 -2.47 10.00
CA ALA A 229 10.02 -1.89 11.25
C ALA A 229 8.88 -1.54 12.24
N CYS A 230 7.61 -1.69 11.85
CA CYS A 230 6.48 -1.36 12.71
C CYS A 230 6.42 -2.31 13.92
N PRO A 231 6.52 -1.80 15.16
CA PRO A 231 6.44 -2.66 16.35
C PRO A 231 5.00 -3.15 16.56
N PRO A 232 4.81 -4.31 17.22
CA PRO A 232 3.48 -4.78 17.58
C PRO A 232 2.79 -3.78 18.54
N PRO A 233 1.50 -3.50 18.36
CA PRO A 233 0.74 -2.65 19.28
C PRO A 233 0.81 -3.19 20.71
N LYS A 234 0.92 -2.28 21.70
CA LYS A 234 0.92 -2.65 23.14
C LYS A 234 -0.48 -2.68 23.76
N ARG A 235 -1.52 -2.46 22.94
CA ARG A 235 -2.92 -2.39 23.38
C ARG A 235 -3.43 -3.76 23.84
N SER A 236 -4.57 -3.79 24.53
CA SER A 236 -5.18 -5.05 24.98
C SER A 236 -5.68 -5.90 23.82
N LYS A 237 -6.25 -5.25 22.81
CA LYS A 237 -6.60 -5.82 21.51
C LYS A 237 -5.69 -5.19 20.45
N CYS A 238 -5.16 -6.02 19.54
CA CYS A 238 -4.25 -5.55 18.49
C CYS A 238 -4.94 -4.57 17.53
N GLY A 239 -6.13 -4.94 17.04
CA GLY A 239 -6.91 -4.16 16.07
C GLY A 239 -6.29 -4.10 14.69
N VAL A 240 -6.79 -3.16 13.89
CA VAL A 240 -6.23 -2.87 12.56
C VAL A 240 -4.89 -2.16 12.71
N LEU A 241 -3.86 -2.72 12.07
CA LEU A 241 -2.50 -2.21 12.14
C LEU A 241 -2.38 -0.89 11.36
N PRO A 242 -1.56 0.08 11.82
CA PRO A 242 -1.44 1.38 11.16
C PRO A 242 -1.10 1.28 9.68
N PHE A 243 -0.16 0.41 9.31
CA PHE A 243 0.24 0.26 7.91
C PHE A 243 -0.86 -0.34 7.01
N VAL A 244 -1.85 -1.03 7.57
CA VAL A 244 -3.00 -1.56 6.83
C VAL A 244 -3.99 -0.43 6.56
N SER A 245 -4.35 0.36 7.57
CA SER A 245 -5.30 1.47 7.41
C SER A 245 -4.71 2.64 6.64
N ASN A 246 -3.44 2.97 6.88
CA ASN A 246 -2.71 4.04 6.20
C ASN A 246 -2.48 3.77 4.70
N PHE A 247 -2.53 2.51 4.26
CA PHE A 247 -2.38 2.15 2.85
C PHE A 247 -3.42 2.86 1.97
N GLN A 248 -4.62 3.10 2.50
CA GLN A 248 -5.67 3.81 1.78
C GLN A 248 -5.23 5.17 1.26
N GLU A 249 -4.52 5.96 2.08
CA GLU A 249 -4.14 7.33 1.71
C GLU A 249 -3.06 7.32 0.63
N LEU A 250 -2.03 6.48 0.81
CA LEU A 250 -1.01 6.25 -0.22
C LEU A 250 -1.65 5.86 -1.55
N ALA A 251 -2.59 4.91 -1.51
CA ALA A 251 -3.28 4.43 -2.69
C ALA A 251 -4.16 5.52 -3.31
N ALA A 252 -4.89 6.30 -2.53
CA ALA A 252 -5.72 7.39 -3.02
C ALA A 252 -4.88 8.45 -3.76
N ILE A 253 -3.73 8.84 -3.21
CA ILE A 253 -2.82 9.79 -3.84
C ILE A 253 -2.25 9.20 -5.13
N ALA A 254 -1.67 8.00 -5.06
CA ALA A 254 -1.08 7.36 -6.22
C ALA A 254 -2.10 7.13 -7.35
N GLU A 255 -3.33 6.72 -7.02
CA GLU A 255 -4.41 6.55 -8.01
C GLU A 255 -4.92 7.88 -8.57
N SER A 256 -4.80 9.00 -7.85
CA SER A 256 -5.14 10.32 -8.41
C SER A 256 -4.13 10.78 -9.46
N VAL A 257 -2.88 10.31 -9.37
CA VAL A 257 -1.77 10.74 -10.23
C VAL A 257 -1.50 9.79 -11.39
N PHE A 258 -1.55 8.47 -11.14
CA PHE A 258 -1.13 7.46 -12.11
C PHE A 258 -2.27 6.87 -12.96
N ARG A 259 -3.54 7.23 -12.72
CA ARG A 259 -4.70 6.59 -13.36
C ARG A 259 -4.61 6.53 -14.88
N GLU A 260 -4.19 7.62 -15.50
CA GLU A 260 -4.09 7.76 -16.97
C GLU A 260 -2.63 7.88 -17.42
N SER A 261 -1.68 7.64 -16.51
CA SER A 261 -0.26 7.81 -16.79
C SER A 261 0.31 6.63 -17.57
N SER A 262 1.20 6.91 -18.52
CA SER A 262 2.04 5.90 -19.19
C SER A 262 2.96 5.14 -18.21
N ARG A 263 3.18 5.67 -17.00
CA ARG A 263 3.97 5.07 -15.92
C ARG A 263 3.17 4.11 -15.04
N ARG A 264 1.91 3.80 -15.37
CA ARG A 264 1.03 2.95 -14.54
C ARG A 264 1.65 1.61 -14.14
N ALA A 265 2.35 0.95 -15.06
CA ALA A 265 3.00 -0.33 -14.81
C ALA A 265 4.07 -0.27 -13.70
N ASP A 266 4.75 0.88 -13.54
CA ASP A 266 5.74 1.08 -12.47
C ASP A 266 5.03 1.08 -11.10
N LEU A 267 3.86 1.72 -10.98
CA LEU A 267 3.05 1.73 -9.76
C LEU A 267 2.49 0.35 -9.42
N ASP A 268 1.95 -0.38 -10.41
CA ASP A 268 1.37 -1.72 -10.17
C ASP A 268 2.43 -2.69 -9.63
N ARG A 269 3.67 -2.62 -10.14
CA ARG A 269 4.81 -3.40 -9.62
C ARG A 269 5.11 -3.06 -8.16
N TRP A 270 5.06 -1.78 -7.80
CA TRP A 270 5.29 -1.34 -6.44
C TRP A 270 4.15 -1.75 -5.50
N TYR A 271 2.90 -1.67 -5.94
CA TYR A 271 1.77 -2.18 -5.15
C TYR A 271 1.90 -3.66 -4.85
N GLY A 272 2.22 -4.50 -5.84
CA GLY A 272 2.40 -5.93 -5.59
C GLY A 272 3.49 -6.22 -4.55
N ARG A 273 4.58 -5.45 -4.52
CA ARG A 273 5.63 -5.59 -3.50
C ARG A 273 5.16 -5.11 -2.12
N LEU A 274 4.47 -3.99 -2.09
CA LEU A 274 4.00 -3.37 -0.85
C LEU A 274 2.93 -4.23 -0.17
N ILE A 275 1.95 -4.75 -0.93
CA ILE A 275 0.90 -5.61 -0.38
C ILE A 275 1.49 -6.91 0.16
N ARG A 276 2.48 -7.52 -0.52
CA ARG A 276 3.20 -8.67 0.04
C ARG A 276 3.88 -8.35 1.37
N ALA A 277 4.59 -7.22 1.45
CA ALA A 277 5.21 -6.78 2.70
C ALA A 277 4.18 -6.56 3.83
N VAL A 278 3.03 -5.98 3.52
CA VAL A 278 1.90 -5.83 4.46
C VAL A 278 1.40 -7.20 4.93
N ILE A 279 1.17 -8.15 4.00
CA ILE A 279 0.68 -9.49 4.32
C ILE A 279 1.65 -10.24 5.25
N ASP A 280 2.94 -10.19 4.93
CA ASP A 280 3.98 -10.83 5.73
C ASP A 280 4.05 -10.21 7.13
N GLN A 281 4.03 -8.88 7.20
CA GLN A 281 4.13 -8.17 8.47
C GLN A 281 2.90 -8.36 9.37
N VAL A 282 1.68 -8.47 8.82
CA VAL A 282 0.49 -8.83 9.61
C VAL A 282 0.72 -10.18 10.32
N SER A 283 1.29 -11.14 9.59
CA SER A 283 1.56 -12.48 10.12
C SER A 283 2.64 -12.47 11.21
N VAL A 284 3.73 -11.73 10.98
CA VAL A 284 4.78 -11.53 11.99
C VAL A 284 4.23 -10.83 13.24
N THR A 285 3.46 -9.76 13.06
CA THR A 285 2.86 -9.00 14.17
C THR A 285 1.92 -9.87 15.00
N GLY A 286 1.12 -10.70 14.35
CA GLY A 286 0.22 -11.64 15.04
C GLY A 286 0.96 -12.68 15.88
N GLN A 287 2.16 -13.11 15.48
CA GLN A 287 2.98 -14.04 16.27
C GLN A 287 3.64 -13.35 17.48
N GLN A 288 3.95 -12.06 17.37
CA GLN A 288 4.62 -11.29 18.42
C GLN A 288 3.64 -10.71 19.46
N HIS A 289 2.36 -10.55 19.10
CA HIS A 289 1.38 -9.94 19.99
C HIS A 289 0.93 -10.90 21.10
N GLN A 290 1.13 -10.51 22.36
CA GLN A 290 0.98 -11.42 23.51
C GLN A 290 -0.47 -11.66 23.97
N LYS A 291 -1.39 -10.73 23.68
CA LYS A 291 -2.74 -10.73 24.28
C LYS A 291 -3.86 -11.13 23.32
N THR A 292 -3.67 -10.88 22.04
CA THR A 292 -4.64 -11.16 20.97
C THR A 292 -4.16 -12.40 20.21
N PRO A 293 -5.02 -13.41 20.00
CA PRO A 293 -4.67 -14.58 19.21
C PRO A 293 -4.17 -14.21 17.80
N LEU A 294 -3.17 -14.95 17.32
CA LEU A 294 -2.62 -14.81 15.95
C LEU A 294 -3.74 -14.78 14.90
N GLU A 295 -4.67 -15.73 15.01
CA GLU A 295 -5.75 -15.90 14.05
C GLU A 295 -6.70 -14.69 14.04
N VAL A 296 -6.88 -14.01 15.18
CA VAL A 296 -7.68 -12.78 15.26
C VAL A 296 -6.94 -11.61 14.60
N VAL A 297 -5.65 -11.44 14.89
CA VAL A 297 -4.84 -10.38 14.27
C VAL A 297 -4.86 -10.52 12.76
N GLN A 298 -4.64 -11.73 12.25
CA GLN A 298 -4.68 -12.01 10.82
C GLN A 298 -6.08 -11.80 10.23
N MET A 299 -7.12 -12.33 10.87
CA MET A 299 -8.49 -12.22 10.38
C MET A 299 -8.96 -10.77 10.28
N GLU A 300 -8.78 -9.95 11.32
CA GLU A 300 -9.19 -8.53 11.31
C GLU A 300 -8.43 -7.74 10.24
N ASN A 301 -7.11 -7.90 10.18
CA ASN A 301 -6.28 -7.13 9.26
C ASN A 301 -6.46 -7.58 7.80
N PHE A 302 -6.62 -8.88 7.52
CA PHE A 302 -6.88 -9.35 6.16
C PHE A 302 -8.31 -9.05 5.70
N HIS A 303 -9.29 -9.04 6.60
CA HIS A 303 -10.63 -8.55 6.29
C HIS A 303 -10.58 -7.08 5.84
N HIS A 304 -9.97 -6.23 6.67
CA HIS A 304 -9.83 -4.81 6.39
C HIS A 304 -9.07 -4.58 5.08
N LEU A 305 -7.90 -5.21 4.92
CA LEU A 305 -7.08 -5.08 3.72
C LEU A 305 -7.84 -5.51 2.46
N HIS A 306 -8.56 -6.63 2.50
CA HIS A 306 -9.38 -7.07 1.37
C HIS A 306 -10.48 -6.06 1.05
N ALA A 307 -11.19 -5.53 2.06
CA ALA A 307 -12.21 -4.50 1.88
C ALA A 307 -11.62 -3.22 1.25
N LEU A 308 -10.44 -2.78 1.70
CA LEU A 308 -9.71 -1.66 1.10
C LEU A 308 -9.38 -1.91 -0.38
N LEU A 309 -8.78 -3.07 -0.70
CA LEU A 309 -8.39 -3.41 -2.07
C LEU A 309 -9.60 -3.49 -3.01
N MET A 310 -10.74 -3.99 -2.52
CA MET A 310 -11.98 -4.06 -3.30
C MET A 310 -12.62 -2.69 -3.50
N ARG A 311 -12.62 -1.84 -2.48
CA ARG A 311 -13.20 -0.48 -2.56
C ARG A 311 -12.39 0.44 -3.46
N LEU A 312 -11.06 0.38 -3.37
CA LEU A 312 -10.16 1.22 -4.17
C LEU A 312 -10.09 0.78 -5.64
N LYS A 313 -10.55 -0.44 -5.96
CA LYS A 313 -10.55 -0.99 -7.33
C LYS A 313 -9.19 -0.90 -8.03
N LEU A 314 -8.12 -1.11 -7.26
CA LEU A 314 -6.74 -1.05 -7.78
C LEU A 314 -6.56 -2.11 -8.89
N ALA A 315 -6.14 -1.65 -10.07
CA ALA A 315 -5.79 -2.52 -11.19
C ALA A 315 -4.50 -3.31 -10.86
N GLY A 316 -4.30 -4.44 -11.52
CA GLY A 316 -3.05 -5.21 -11.42
C GLY A 316 -2.83 -6.01 -10.12
N LEU A 317 -3.76 -5.97 -9.16
CA LEU A 317 -3.65 -6.65 -7.85
C LEU A 317 -4.60 -7.85 -7.69
N GLU A 318 -5.02 -8.49 -8.78
CA GLU A 318 -5.98 -9.60 -8.71
C GLU A 318 -5.43 -10.83 -7.98
N SER A 319 -4.14 -11.13 -8.13
CA SER A 319 -3.47 -12.20 -7.38
C SER A 319 -3.47 -11.91 -5.88
N GLU A 320 -3.07 -10.69 -5.51
CA GLU A 320 -2.95 -10.23 -4.14
C GLU A 320 -4.32 -10.18 -3.47
N LYS A 321 -5.37 -9.71 -4.16
CA LYS A 321 -6.76 -9.74 -3.65
C LYS A 321 -7.21 -11.17 -3.31
N ARG A 322 -6.92 -12.14 -4.18
CA ARG A 322 -7.24 -13.56 -3.94
C ARG A 322 -6.45 -14.11 -2.75
N GLU A 323 -5.17 -13.79 -2.66
CA GLU A 323 -4.30 -14.23 -1.56
C GLU A 323 -4.78 -13.66 -0.21
N VAL A 324 -5.08 -12.36 -0.12
CA VAL A 324 -5.60 -11.74 1.11
C VAL A 324 -6.93 -12.38 1.52
N LYS A 325 -7.84 -12.62 0.57
CA LYS A 325 -9.11 -13.31 0.85
C LYS A 325 -8.89 -14.74 1.35
N GLN A 326 -7.95 -15.46 0.74
CA GLN A 326 -7.59 -16.81 1.17
C GLN A 326 -7.04 -16.79 2.60
N LYS A 327 -6.08 -15.92 2.90
CA LYS A 327 -5.50 -15.80 4.25
C LYS A 327 -6.54 -15.38 5.29
N TYR A 328 -7.49 -14.51 4.95
CA TYR A 328 -8.64 -14.20 5.80
C TYR A 328 -9.46 -15.46 6.12
N ASN A 329 -9.82 -16.25 5.11
CA ASN A 329 -10.61 -17.48 5.31
C ASN A 329 -9.83 -18.54 6.10
N GLU A 330 -8.53 -18.67 5.85
CA GLU A 330 -7.64 -19.57 6.60
C GLU A 330 -7.54 -19.16 8.07
N ALA A 331 -7.37 -17.87 8.35
CA ALA A 331 -7.34 -17.32 9.71
C ALA A 331 -8.69 -17.53 10.42
N LEU A 332 -9.81 -17.25 9.74
CA LEU A 332 -11.15 -17.49 10.28
C LEU A 332 -11.35 -18.98 10.61
N LYS A 333 -11.02 -19.88 9.68
CA LYS A 333 -11.12 -21.33 9.89
C LYS A 333 -10.22 -21.78 11.04
N ALA A 334 -8.97 -21.34 11.08
CA ALA A 334 -8.04 -21.66 12.16
C ALA A 334 -8.52 -21.15 13.51
N TYR A 335 -9.07 -19.92 13.57
CA TYR A 335 -9.65 -19.36 14.77
C TYR A 335 -10.82 -20.21 15.27
N VAL A 336 -11.75 -20.55 14.38
CA VAL A 336 -12.87 -21.43 14.69
C VAL A 336 -12.33 -22.77 15.18
N THR A 337 -11.51 -23.50 14.43
CA THR A 337 -10.97 -24.79 14.85
C THR A 337 -10.25 -24.75 16.21
N ARG A 338 -9.51 -23.68 16.51
CA ARG A 338 -8.73 -23.54 17.75
C ARG A 338 -9.57 -23.15 18.96
N TYR A 339 -10.49 -22.21 18.79
CA TYR A 339 -11.25 -21.59 19.88
C TYR A 339 -12.65 -22.15 20.06
N PHE A 340 -13.14 -22.88 19.07
CA PHE A 340 -14.26 -23.79 19.21
C PHE A 340 -13.82 -24.95 20.10
N GLY A 341 -13.67 -24.62 21.40
CA GLY A 341 -13.31 -25.53 22.48
C GLY A 341 -14.45 -26.51 22.60
N GLN A 342 -14.26 -27.66 21.94
CA GLN A 342 -15.34 -28.43 21.36
C GLN A 342 -16.49 -28.55 22.35
N PRO A 343 -17.64 -27.89 22.11
CA PRO A 343 -18.79 -27.99 23.01
C PRO A 343 -19.22 -29.45 23.28
N LEU A 344 -18.65 -30.40 22.52
CA LEU A 344 -18.80 -31.84 22.60
C LEU A 344 -17.45 -32.58 22.85
N ILE A 345 -16.49 -32.02 23.60
CA ILE A 345 -15.12 -32.59 23.81
C ILE A 345 -15.11 -34.11 24.06
N LYS A 346 -15.89 -34.61 25.02
CA LYS A 346 -15.88 -36.05 25.36
C LYS A 346 -16.56 -36.90 24.29
N LEU A 347 -17.58 -36.35 23.63
CA LEU A 347 -18.22 -36.99 22.48
C LEU A 347 -17.23 -37.11 21.32
N ASN A 348 -16.48 -36.04 21.02
CA ASN A 348 -15.43 -36.05 20.01
C ASN A 348 -14.25 -36.96 20.37
N GLN A 349 -13.87 -37.06 21.65
CA GLN A 349 -12.87 -38.04 22.10
C GLN A 349 -13.35 -39.48 21.92
N PHE A 350 -14.62 -39.74 22.26
CA PHE A 350 -15.24 -41.04 22.04
C PHE A 350 -15.23 -41.42 20.56
N PHE A 351 -15.72 -40.54 19.68
CA PHE A 351 -15.78 -40.80 18.24
C PHE A 351 -14.41 -40.76 17.54
N GLY A 352 -13.44 -39.99 18.05
CA GLY A 352 -12.05 -40.07 17.61
C GLY A 352 -11.43 -41.43 17.94
N GLY A 353 -11.76 -42.01 19.09
CA GLY A 353 -11.39 -43.37 19.46
C GLY A 353 -12.06 -44.43 18.56
N VAL A 354 -13.36 -44.25 18.24
CA VAL A 354 -14.08 -45.09 17.28
C VAL A 354 -13.41 -45.05 15.90
N GLN A 355 -13.15 -43.86 15.36
CA GLN A 355 -12.48 -43.70 14.07
C GLN A 355 -11.09 -44.34 14.05
N SER A 356 -10.31 -44.19 15.13
CA SER A 356 -9.00 -44.83 15.26
C SER A 356 -9.09 -46.36 15.24
N LYS A 357 -10.10 -46.94 15.91
CA LYS A 357 -10.33 -48.39 15.89
C LYS A 357 -10.81 -48.91 14.54
N VAL A 358 -11.67 -48.15 13.87
CA VAL A 358 -12.09 -48.47 12.50
C VAL A 358 -10.89 -48.42 11.55
N ALA A 359 -10.01 -47.43 11.68
CA ALA A 359 -8.77 -47.34 10.91
C ALA A 359 -7.78 -48.48 11.20
N GLN A 360 -7.82 -49.07 12.40
CA GLN A 360 -7.08 -50.28 12.77
C GLN A 360 -7.70 -51.58 12.21
N GLY A 361 -8.76 -51.48 11.40
CA GLY A 361 -9.39 -52.62 10.72
C GLY A 361 -10.57 -53.25 11.46
N VAL A 362 -11.02 -52.66 12.58
CA VAL A 362 -12.27 -53.11 13.25
C VAL A 362 -13.46 -52.74 12.38
N ARG A 363 -14.35 -53.70 12.11
CA ARG A 363 -15.56 -53.44 11.32
C ARG A 363 -16.50 -52.50 12.08
N GLU A 364 -17.09 -51.54 11.37
CA GLU A 364 -18.02 -50.55 11.97
C GLU A 364 -19.17 -51.24 12.73
N ALA A 365 -19.71 -52.34 12.21
CA ALA A 365 -20.76 -53.12 12.87
C ALA A 365 -20.32 -53.82 14.18
N GLU A 366 -19.01 -54.02 14.37
CA GLU A 366 -18.45 -54.67 15.56
C GLU A 366 -18.05 -53.67 16.66
N MET A 367 -18.09 -52.36 16.36
CA MET A 367 -17.72 -51.30 17.31
C MET A 367 -18.54 -51.37 18.60
N GLY A 368 -19.82 -51.73 18.51
CA GLY A 368 -20.70 -51.89 19.66
C GLY A 368 -20.30 -52.98 20.66
N TYR A 369 -19.43 -53.92 20.27
CA TYR A 369 -18.93 -54.98 21.15
C TYR A 369 -17.61 -54.62 21.85
N GLN A 370 -16.93 -53.55 21.41
CA GLN A 370 -15.73 -53.05 22.08
C GLN A 370 -16.13 -52.40 23.40
N HIS A 371 -15.61 -52.89 24.53
CA HIS A 371 -16.03 -52.42 25.86
C HIS A 371 -15.94 -50.90 26.02
N ALA A 372 -14.82 -50.31 25.58
CA ALA A 372 -14.56 -48.86 25.65
C ALA A 372 -15.44 -48.01 24.69
N PHE A 373 -16.06 -48.64 23.69
CA PHE A 373 -16.90 -47.98 22.68
C PHE A 373 -18.28 -48.62 22.60
N SER A 374 -18.75 -49.23 23.68
CA SER A 374 -20.01 -49.97 23.70
C SER A 374 -21.22 -49.02 23.59
N LYS A 375 -22.39 -49.58 23.25
CA LYS A 375 -23.66 -48.84 23.22
C LYS A 375 -23.97 -48.17 24.58
N GLN A 376 -23.60 -48.82 25.68
CA GLN A 376 -23.81 -48.27 27.02
C GLN A 376 -22.90 -47.07 27.29
N GLU A 377 -21.63 -47.16 26.91
CA GLU A 377 -20.69 -46.06 27.07
C GLU A 377 -21.06 -44.86 26.19
N LEU A 378 -21.48 -45.10 24.95
CA LEU A 378 -22.00 -44.04 24.08
C LEU A 378 -23.20 -43.30 24.72
N ARG A 379 -24.19 -44.04 25.26
CA ARG A 379 -25.33 -43.41 25.96
C ARG A 379 -24.89 -42.60 27.17
N LYS A 380 -23.86 -43.04 27.88
CA LYS A 380 -23.31 -42.34 29.03
C LYS A 380 -22.65 -41.02 28.60
N VAL A 381 -21.84 -41.04 27.55
CA VAL A 381 -21.19 -39.84 27.00
C VAL A 381 -22.22 -38.82 26.49
N ILE A 382 -23.28 -39.27 25.81
CA ILE A 382 -24.35 -38.39 25.31
C ILE A 382 -25.08 -37.67 26.46
N LYS A 383 -25.37 -38.37 27.57
CA LYS A 383 -26.05 -37.79 28.75
C LYS A 383 -25.27 -36.66 29.42
N GLU A 384 -23.98 -36.54 29.15
CA GLU A 384 -23.17 -35.43 29.69
C GLU A 384 -23.36 -34.12 28.92
N TYR A 385 -24.03 -34.16 27.76
CA TYR A 385 -24.29 -33.00 26.90
C TYR A 385 -25.79 -32.75 26.70
N PRO A 386 -26.57 -32.53 27.77
CA PRO A 386 -27.95 -32.07 27.62
C PRO A 386 -27.95 -30.68 26.96
N GLY A 387 -29.02 -30.33 26.24
CA GLY A 387 -29.11 -29.07 25.49
C GLY A 387 -28.83 -27.81 26.34
N LYS A 388 -29.15 -27.83 27.64
CA LYS A 388 -28.83 -26.75 28.59
C LYS A 388 -27.32 -26.54 28.78
N GLU A 389 -26.54 -27.61 28.89
CA GLU A 389 -25.09 -27.51 29.04
C GLU A 389 -24.43 -27.08 27.73
N VAL A 390 -24.93 -27.58 26.59
CA VAL A 390 -24.49 -27.11 25.27
C VAL A 390 -24.72 -25.61 25.13
N LYS A 391 -25.92 -25.11 25.46
CA LYS A 391 -26.23 -23.67 25.42
C LYS A 391 -25.33 -22.85 26.34
N LYS A 392 -25.04 -23.33 27.55
CA LYS A 392 -24.14 -22.65 28.50
C LYS A 392 -22.69 -22.60 28.00
N GLY A 393 -22.22 -23.68 27.36
CA GLY A 393 -20.92 -23.72 26.68
C GLY A 393 -20.84 -22.71 25.54
N LEU A 394 -21.90 -22.60 24.74
CA LEU A 394 -22.01 -21.62 23.66
C LEU A 394 -22.02 -20.17 24.16
N ASP A 395 -22.73 -19.85 25.25
CA ASP A 395 -22.72 -18.49 25.84
C ASP A 395 -21.31 -18.09 26.33
N THR A 396 -20.59 -19.05 26.94
CA THR A 396 -19.20 -18.84 27.38
C THR A 396 -18.27 -18.62 26.19
N LEU A 397 -18.47 -19.39 25.12
CA LEU A 397 -17.72 -19.24 23.87
C LEU A 397 -17.99 -17.87 23.23
N TYR A 398 -19.24 -17.43 23.17
CA TYR A 398 -19.61 -16.12 22.63
C TYR A 398 -18.87 -14.97 23.33
N LYS A 399 -18.94 -14.93 24.67
CA LYS A 399 -18.23 -13.93 25.50
C LYS A 399 -16.71 -13.97 25.28
N LYS A 400 -16.15 -15.15 25.05
CA LYS A 400 -14.71 -15.31 24.77
C LYS A 400 -14.35 -14.73 23.40
N VAL A 401 -15.18 -14.97 22.38
CA VAL A 401 -14.98 -14.43 21.03
C VAL A 401 -15.09 -12.91 21.05
N GLU A 402 -16.12 -12.37 21.68
CA GLU A 402 -16.34 -10.93 21.86
C GLU A 402 -15.15 -10.24 22.55
N LYS A 403 -14.56 -10.89 23.57
CA LYS A 403 -13.38 -10.37 24.26
C LYS A 403 -12.13 -10.32 23.36
N HIS A 404 -11.99 -11.23 22.40
CA HIS A 404 -10.84 -11.26 21.51
C HIS A 404 -10.93 -10.24 20.38
N LEU A 405 -12.12 -10.06 19.81
CA LEU A 405 -12.35 -9.23 18.62
C LEU A 405 -12.46 -7.74 18.94
N CYS A 406 -12.00 -6.89 18.03
CA CYS A 406 -12.20 -5.45 18.04
C CYS A 406 -13.57 -5.09 17.46
N GLU A 407 -14.14 -3.98 17.95
CA GLU A 407 -15.45 -3.50 17.49
C GLU A 407 -15.38 -2.85 16.10
N GLU A 408 -14.22 -2.31 15.71
CA GLU A 408 -14.01 -1.56 14.46
C GLU A 408 -14.47 -2.32 13.20
N GLU A 409 -14.19 -3.62 13.11
CA GLU A 409 -14.47 -4.43 11.92
C GLU A 409 -15.82 -5.17 11.96
N ASN A 410 -16.56 -5.11 13.09
CA ASN A 410 -17.86 -5.79 13.25
C ASN A 410 -17.88 -7.29 12.89
N LEU A 411 -16.74 -7.99 13.07
CA LEU A 411 -16.59 -9.39 12.66
C LEU A 411 -17.25 -10.41 13.59
N LEU A 412 -17.76 -9.99 14.75
CA LEU A 412 -18.34 -10.89 15.75
C LEU A 412 -19.45 -11.77 15.15
N GLN A 413 -20.37 -11.18 14.40
CA GLN A 413 -21.47 -11.92 13.76
C GLN A 413 -20.98 -12.89 12.68
N VAL A 414 -19.93 -12.52 11.94
CA VAL A 414 -19.33 -13.37 10.91
C VAL A 414 -18.68 -14.59 11.54
N VAL A 415 -17.88 -14.37 12.59
CA VAL A 415 -17.23 -15.44 13.34
C VAL A 415 -18.27 -16.33 14.02
N TRP A 416 -19.33 -15.75 14.59
CA TRP A 416 -20.39 -16.50 15.23
C TRP A 416 -21.15 -17.42 14.26
N ARG A 417 -21.43 -16.94 13.04
CA ARG A 417 -21.98 -17.78 11.97
C ARG A 417 -21.03 -18.89 11.55
N ALA A 418 -19.73 -18.61 11.41
CA ALA A 418 -18.74 -19.63 11.09
C ALA A 418 -18.65 -20.72 12.19
N MET A 419 -18.77 -20.32 13.47
CA MET A 419 -18.85 -21.27 14.58
C MET A 419 -20.15 -22.10 14.56
N GLN A 420 -21.27 -21.50 14.17
CA GLN A 420 -22.53 -22.21 14.00
C GLN A 420 -22.42 -23.29 12.91
N GLU A 421 -21.87 -22.93 11.75
CA GLU A 421 -21.66 -23.85 10.63
C GLU A 421 -20.74 -25.01 11.02
N GLU A 422 -19.64 -24.72 11.71
CA GLU A 422 -18.72 -25.75 12.23
C GLU A 422 -19.42 -26.68 13.24
N PHE A 423 -20.24 -26.14 14.14
CA PHE A 423 -21.02 -26.97 15.07
C PHE A 423 -21.94 -27.92 14.30
N ILE A 424 -22.69 -27.40 13.33
CA ILE A 424 -23.63 -28.19 12.53
C ILE A 424 -22.88 -29.30 11.77
N MET A 425 -21.70 -29.01 11.22
CA MET A 425 -20.87 -30.04 10.57
C MET A 425 -20.43 -31.13 11.55
N GLN A 426 -19.96 -30.77 12.75
CA GLN A 426 -19.58 -31.75 13.78
C GLN A 426 -20.78 -32.60 14.24
N TYR A 427 -21.94 -31.98 14.45
CA TYR A 427 -23.17 -32.67 14.80
C TYR A 427 -23.54 -33.73 13.75
N LYS A 428 -23.56 -33.35 12.46
CA LYS A 428 -23.88 -34.25 11.35
C LYS A 428 -22.89 -35.41 11.25
N SER A 429 -21.59 -35.13 11.42
CA SER A 429 -20.56 -36.17 11.41
C SER A 429 -20.76 -37.18 12.54
N ILE A 430 -21.13 -36.72 13.73
CA ILE A 430 -21.42 -37.58 14.88
C ILE A 430 -22.67 -38.43 14.62
N GLU A 431 -23.76 -37.86 14.13
CA GLU A 431 -24.95 -38.63 13.79
C GLU A 431 -24.67 -39.70 12.72
N GLU A 432 -23.89 -39.38 11.68
CA GLU A 432 -23.49 -40.35 10.67
C GLU A 432 -22.68 -41.51 11.28
N MET A 433 -21.74 -41.21 12.18
CA MET A 433 -20.96 -42.25 12.88
C MET A 433 -21.84 -43.11 13.80
N ILE A 434 -22.84 -42.53 14.46
CA ILE A 434 -23.80 -43.29 15.27
C ILE A 434 -24.58 -44.28 14.39
N GLN A 435 -25.08 -43.81 13.24
CA GLN A 435 -25.84 -44.63 12.31
C GLN A 435 -25.01 -45.81 11.76
N ARG A 436 -23.74 -45.56 11.45
CA ARG A 436 -22.82 -46.57 10.88
C ARG A 436 -22.32 -47.58 11.92
N CYS A 437 -21.90 -47.12 13.09
CA CYS A 437 -21.24 -47.96 14.10
C CYS A 437 -22.23 -48.62 15.07
N TYR A 438 -23.46 -48.10 15.19
CA TYR A 438 -24.46 -48.58 16.14
C TYR A 438 -25.85 -48.77 15.50
N PRO A 439 -25.96 -49.53 14.40
CA PRO A 439 -27.24 -49.74 13.71
C PRO A 439 -28.28 -50.38 14.63
N GLY A 440 -29.53 -49.95 14.50
CA GLY A 440 -30.67 -50.46 15.30
C GLY A 440 -30.62 -50.15 16.80
N ALA A 441 -29.64 -49.39 17.28
CA ALA A 441 -29.52 -49.06 18.70
C ALA A 441 -30.51 -47.97 19.18
N MET A 442 -31.14 -47.25 18.25
CA MET A 442 -31.99 -46.08 18.54
C MET A 442 -31.32 -45.12 19.53
N ILE A 443 -30.07 -44.77 19.24
CA ILE A 443 -29.29 -43.78 19.99
C ILE A 443 -29.30 -42.51 19.15
N THR A 444 -29.73 -41.41 19.75
CA THR A 444 -29.70 -40.06 19.15
C THR A 444 -29.15 -39.09 20.17
N LEU A 445 -28.70 -37.92 19.71
CA LEU A 445 -28.35 -36.82 20.60
C LEU A 445 -29.61 -36.25 21.26
N GLU A 446 -29.47 -35.66 22.44
CA GLU A 446 -30.60 -35.11 23.22
C GLU A 446 -31.13 -33.76 22.69
N PHE A 447 -30.45 -33.19 21.69
CA PHE A 447 -30.81 -31.94 21.05
C PHE A 447 -30.73 -32.09 19.54
N THR A 448 -31.53 -31.29 18.84
CA THR A 448 -31.59 -31.29 17.37
C THR A 448 -30.81 -30.13 16.76
N ILE A 449 -30.65 -30.15 15.43
CA ILE A 449 -30.12 -29.00 14.69
C ILE A 449 -31.00 -27.75 14.89
N ASP A 450 -32.33 -27.91 14.97
CA ASP A 450 -33.23 -26.77 15.21
C ASP A 450 -33.03 -26.15 16.59
N ASP A 451 -32.80 -26.98 17.62
CA ASP A 451 -32.46 -26.50 18.96
C ASP A 451 -31.12 -25.74 18.95
N LEU A 452 -30.13 -26.26 18.21
CA LEU A 452 -28.84 -25.61 18.04
C LEU A 452 -28.98 -24.24 17.35
N LEU A 453 -29.74 -24.16 16.27
CA LEU A 453 -30.03 -22.90 15.57
C LEU A 453 -30.71 -21.89 16.50
N ARG A 454 -31.67 -22.36 17.33
CA ARG A 454 -32.30 -21.54 18.37
C ARG A 454 -31.29 -21.05 19.41
N PHE A 455 -30.41 -21.92 19.92
CA PHE A 455 -29.38 -21.53 20.90
C PHE A 455 -28.47 -20.44 20.36
N PHE A 456 -27.91 -20.61 19.15
CA PHE A 456 -27.05 -19.60 18.51
C PHE A 456 -27.77 -18.27 18.30
N SER A 457 -29.04 -18.32 17.90
CA SER A 457 -29.88 -17.12 17.67
C SER A 457 -30.25 -16.41 18.96
N GLU A 458 -30.58 -17.15 20.02
CA GLU A 458 -30.90 -16.60 21.33
C GLU A 458 -29.69 -15.92 21.97
N ILE A 459 -28.51 -16.56 21.90
CA ILE A 459 -27.26 -16.00 22.42
C ILE A 459 -26.90 -14.70 21.68
N ALA A 460 -26.98 -14.71 20.34
CA ALA A 460 -26.70 -13.51 19.53
C ALA A 460 -27.72 -12.38 19.71
N ARG A 461 -28.90 -12.65 20.28
CA ARG A 461 -29.92 -11.63 20.61
C ARG A 461 -29.82 -11.13 22.06
N SER A 462 -29.20 -11.91 22.94
CA SER A 462 -29.08 -11.58 24.36
C SER A 462 -27.88 -10.70 24.70
N HIS A 463 -26.92 -10.61 23.77
CA HIS A 463 -25.77 -9.71 23.77
C HIS A 463 -25.93 -8.78 22.57
#